data_AF-A0A2X4T6B7-F1
#
_entry.id   AF-A0A2X4T6B7-F1
#
_cell.length_a   1.000
_cell.length_b   1.000
_cell.length_c   1.000
_cell.angle_alpha   90.00
_cell.angle_beta   90.00
_cell.angle_gamma   90.00
#
_symmetry.space_group_name_H-M   'P 1'
#
loop_
_entity.id
_entity.type
_entity.pdbx_description
1 polymer ?
#
loop_
_entity_poly.entity_id
_entity_poly.type
_entity_poly.pdbx_seq_one_letter_code
_entity_poly.pdbx_strand_id
1 'polypeptide(L)'
;MQETMDYHALNAMLNLYDKAGHIQFDKDQQAVDAFFAAHVRPHSVTFASQDERLDTLVREGYYDDAILARYDRAFVLSLFGHAHASGFRLSDVSWRLEVLYQLHAENLRRQTLSGTL
;
A
#
# COMPACT_ATOMS: atom_id res chain seq x y z
N MET A 1 -9.09 1.60 -24.98
CA MET A 1 -9.42 0.84 -23.76
C MET A 1 -8.21 -0.02 -23.45
N GLN A 2 -7.52 0.25 -22.34
CA GLN A 2 -6.44 -0.63 -21.90
C GLN A 2 -7.11 -1.88 -21.34
N GLU A 3 -6.90 -3.05 -21.93
CA GLU A 3 -7.23 -4.31 -21.26
C GLU A 3 -6.41 -4.35 -19.97
N THR A 4 -7.03 -4.03 -18.83
CA THR A 4 -6.47 -4.33 -17.53
C THR A 4 -6.41 -5.85 -17.42
N MET A 5 -5.28 -6.42 -17.83
CA MET A 5 -4.97 -7.81 -17.50
C MET A 5 -5.10 -7.94 -15.99
N ASP A 6 -5.90 -8.92 -15.57
CA ASP A 6 -6.09 -9.27 -14.18
C ASP A 6 -4.72 -9.51 -13.53
N TYR A 7 -4.39 -8.75 -12.50
CA TYR A 7 -3.10 -8.86 -11.81
C TYR A 7 -2.90 -10.27 -11.21
N HIS A 8 -4.00 -11.00 -10.93
CA HIS A 8 -3.94 -12.42 -10.57
C HIS A 8 -3.43 -13.29 -11.72
N ALA A 9 -3.88 -13.02 -12.95
CA ALA A 9 -3.43 -13.76 -14.13
C ALA A 9 -1.95 -13.49 -14.42
N LEU A 10 -1.49 -12.24 -14.27
CA LEU A 10 -0.08 -11.88 -14.44
C LEU A 10 0.82 -12.54 -13.39
N ASN A 11 0.41 -12.59 -12.12
CA ASN A 11 1.17 -13.29 -11.08
C ASN A 11 1.20 -14.81 -11.31
N ALA A 12 0.10 -15.40 -11.80
CA ALA A 12 0.03 -16.82 -12.12
C ALA A 12 1.01 -17.24 -13.24
N MET A 13 1.47 -16.31 -14.09
CA MET A 13 2.48 -16.59 -15.13
C MET A 13 3.85 -16.95 -14.55
N LEU A 14 4.15 -16.65 -13.28
CA LEU A 14 5.37 -17.09 -12.62
C LEU A 14 5.45 -18.61 -12.44
N ASN A 15 4.29 -19.29 -12.45
CA ASN A 15 4.22 -20.75 -12.42
C ASN A 15 4.39 -21.39 -13.81
N LEU A 16 4.58 -20.58 -14.86
CA LEU A 16 4.73 -21.03 -16.24
C LEU A 16 6.12 -20.69 -16.78
N TYR A 17 6.84 -21.72 -17.21
CA TYR A 17 8.10 -21.57 -17.90
C TYR A 17 7.90 -21.15 -19.36
N ASP A 18 8.78 -20.29 -19.87
CA ASP A 18 8.81 -19.94 -21.28
C ASP A 18 9.30 -21.12 -22.16
N LYS A 19 9.35 -20.90 -23.48
CA LYS A 19 9.79 -21.93 -24.43
C LYS A 19 11.26 -22.37 -24.24
N ALA A 20 12.04 -21.61 -23.49
CA ALA A 20 13.44 -21.91 -23.15
C ALA A 20 13.58 -22.49 -21.73
N GLY A 21 12.49 -22.66 -20.97
CA GLY A 21 12.51 -23.18 -19.61
C GLY A 21 12.83 -22.12 -18.55
N HIS A 22 12.67 -20.83 -18.83
CA HIS A 22 12.93 -19.75 -17.88
C HIS A 22 11.65 -19.21 -17.22
N ILE A 23 11.80 -18.70 -16.00
CA ILE A 23 10.74 -18.01 -15.25
C ILE A 23 10.58 -16.59 -15.79
N GLN A 24 9.33 -16.17 -15.97
CA GLN A 24 8.96 -14.88 -16.57
C GLN A 24 8.87 -13.76 -15.52
N PHE A 25 10.00 -13.36 -14.94
CA PHE A 25 10.05 -12.34 -13.87
C PHE A 25 9.52 -10.95 -14.30
N ASP A 26 9.53 -10.63 -15.59
CA ASP A 26 8.96 -9.38 -16.13
C ASP A 26 7.45 -9.28 -15.91
N LYS A 27 6.76 -10.44 -15.83
CA LYS A 27 5.31 -10.52 -15.58
C LYS A 27 4.94 -10.18 -14.15
N ASP A 28 5.84 -10.44 -13.20
CA ASP A 28 5.66 -10.05 -11.80
C ASP A 28 5.64 -8.52 -11.65
N GLN A 29 6.57 -7.84 -12.34
CA GLN A 29 6.59 -6.37 -12.36
C GLN A 29 5.32 -5.79 -13.00
N GLN A 30 4.83 -6.40 -14.10
CA GLN A 30 3.56 -6.02 -14.73
C GLN A 30 2.36 -6.25 -13.79
N ALA A 31 2.36 -7.34 -13.01
CA ALA A 31 1.32 -7.63 -12.04
C ALA A 31 1.26 -6.55 -10.94
N VAL A 32 2.41 -6.08 -10.46
CA VAL A 32 2.47 -4.97 -9.50
C VAL A 32 1.91 -3.69 -10.08
N ASP A 33 2.35 -3.31 -11.27
CA ASP A 33 1.89 -2.07 -11.88
C ASP A 33 0.37 -2.09 -12.11
N ALA A 34 -0.16 -3.25 -12.53
CA ALA A 34 -1.59 -3.51 -12.69
C ALA A 34 -2.34 -3.48 -11.35
N PHE A 35 -1.82 -4.11 -10.30
CA PHE A 35 -2.41 -4.11 -8.97
C PHE A 35 -2.46 -2.71 -8.36
N PHE A 36 -1.38 -1.93 -8.49
CA PHE A 36 -1.35 -0.55 -8.03
C PHE A 36 -2.35 0.32 -8.79
N ALA A 37 -2.51 0.11 -10.11
CA ALA A 37 -3.45 0.84 -10.94
C ALA A 37 -4.91 0.50 -10.64
N ALA A 38 -5.23 -0.79 -10.57
CA ALA A 38 -6.60 -1.27 -10.51
C ALA A 38 -7.14 -1.34 -9.08
N HIS A 39 -6.28 -1.54 -8.07
CA HIS A 39 -6.72 -1.79 -6.70
C HIS A 39 -6.15 -0.78 -5.70
N VAL A 40 -4.83 -0.59 -5.62
CA VAL A 40 -4.24 0.26 -4.57
C VAL A 40 -4.64 1.73 -4.74
N ARG A 41 -4.40 2.33 -5.91
CA ARG A 41 -4.68 3.76 -6.13
C ARG A 41 -6.15 4.13 -5.94
N PRO A 42 -7.15 3.37 -6.47
CA PRO A 42 -8.56 3.71 -6.27
C PRO A 42 -9.04 3.60 -4.82
N HIS A 43 -8.41 2.75 -3.99
CA HIS A 43 -8.81 2.53 -2.59
C HIS A 43 -7.88 3.23 -1.58
N SER A 44 -6.93 4.04 -2.06
CA SER A 44 -6.04 4.82 -1.21
C SER A 44 -6.64 6.20 -0.95
N VAL A 45 -6.67 6.61 0.32
CA VAL A 45 -7.08 7.97 0.70
C VAL A 45 -5.91 8.92 0.46
N THR A 46 -6.14 9.96 -0.35
CA THR A 46 -5.21 11.07 -0.54
C THR A 46 -5.60 12.25 0.33
N PHE A 47 -4.63 12.87 0.98
CA PHE A 47 -4.81 14.06 1.82
C PHE A 47 -4.14 15.27 1.15
N ALA A 48 -4.60 16.49 1.44
CA ALA A 48 -3.99 17.70 0.87
C ALA A 48 -2.63 18.00 1.51
N SER A 49 -2.39 17.53 2.74
CA SER A 49 -1.09 17.61 3.39
C SER A 49 -0.84 16.45 4.36
N GLN A 50 0.43 16.24 4.72
CA GLN A 50 0.81 15.28 5.76
C GLN A 50 0.25 15.67 7.14
N ASP A 51 0.04 16.96 7.38
CA ASP A 51 -0.54 17.47 8.62
C ASP A 51 -2.03 17.09 8.74
N GLU A 52 -2.81 17.37 7.68
CA GLU A 52 -4.22 16.98 7.59
C GLU A 52 -4.40 15.46 7.71
N ARG A 53 -3.48 14.69 7.11
CA ARG A 53 -3.47 13.23 7.22
C ARG A 53 -3.33 12.79 8.68
N LEU A 54 -2.34 13.30 9.40
CA LEU A 54 -2.10 12.92 10.79
C LEU A 54 -3.29 13.31 11.68
N ASP A 55 -3.86 14.50 11.48
CA ASP A 55 -5.03 14.95 12.24
C ASP A 55 -6.25 14.06 11.99
N THR A 56 -6.47 13.69 10.73
CA THR A 56 -7.59 12.80 10.36
C THR A 56 -7.39 11.41 10.95
N LEU A 57 -6.17 10.85 10.87
CA LEU A 57 -5.88 9.54 11.43
C LEU A 57 -5.99 9.49 12.96
N VAL A 58 -5.64 10.56 13.66
CA VAL A 58 -5.86 10.66 15.10
C VAL A 58 -7.35 10.77 15.41
N ARG A 59 -8.06 11.67 14.73
CA ARG A 59 -9.50 11.91 14.93
C ARG A 59 -10.34 10.65 14.70
N GLU A 60 -10.00 9.85 13.69
CA GLU A 60 -10.69 8.60 13.37
C GLU A 60 -10.20 7.41 14.21
N GLY A 61 -9.27 7.62 15.15
CA GLY A 61 -8.78 6.59 16.06
C GLY A 61 -7.84 5.56 15.43
N TYR A 62 -7.24 5.89 14.28
CA TYR A 62 -6.19 5.07 13.67
C TYR A 62 -4.84 5.29 14.34
N TYR A 63 -4.50 6.53 14.68
CA TYR A 63 -3.23 6.89 15.34
C TYR A 63 -3.49 7.32 16.78
N ASP A 64 -2.59 6.93 17.68
CA ASP A 64 -2.60 7.35 19.08
C ASP A 64 -1.95 8.74 19.20
N ASP A 65 -2.76 9.73 19.57
CA ASP A 65 -2.31 11.10 19.81
C ASP A 65 -1.23 11.17 20.89
N ALA A 66 -1.30 10.32 21.90
CA ALA A 66 -0.36 10.33 23.02
C ALA A 66 1.08 9.99 22.57
N ILE A 67 1.24 9.27 21.46
CA ILE A 67 2.56 8.98 20.89
C ILE A 67 3.09 10.19 20.11
N LEU A 68 2.22 10.82 19.30
CA LEU A 68 2.61 11.97 18.49
C LEU A 68 2.91 13.20 19.35
N ALA A 69 2.17 13.41 20.43
CA ALA A 69 2.33 14.51 21.38
C ALA A 69 3.68 14.51 22.13
N ARG A 70 4.45 13.42 22.06
CA ARG A 70 5.81 13.32 22.64
C ARG A 70 6.87 14.05 21.82
N TYR A 71 6.53 14.51 20.62
CA TYR A 71 7.44 15.13 19.69
C TYR A 71 6.85 16.44 19.16
N ASP A 72 7.72 17.40 18.83
CA ASP A 72 7.28 18.61 18.16
C ASP A 72 6.65 18.28 16.80
N ARG A 73 5.52 18.91 16.50
CA ARG A 73 4.77 18.63 15.27
C ARG A 73 5.62 18.84 14.01
N ALA A 74 6.41 19.91 14.00
CA ALA A 74 7.33 20.21 12.89
C ALA A 74 8.37 19.09 12.68
N PHE A 75 8.87 18.49 13.77
CA PHE A 75 9.79 17.35 13.68
C PHE A 75 9.09 16.13 13.07
N VAL A 76 7.90 15.78 13.54
CA VAL A 76 7.12 14.65 12.98
C VAL A 76 6.89 14.83 11.49
N LEU A 77 6.44 16.01 11.05
CA LEU A 77 6.25 16.31 9.63
C LEU A 77 7.55 16.19 8.83
N SER A 78 8.67 16.68 9.37
CA SER A 78 9.98 16.57 8.74
C SER A 78 10.45 15.12 8.59
N LEU A 79 10.16 14.27 9.59
CA LEU A 79 10.51 12.85 9.59
C LEU A 79 9.74 12.10 8.49
N PHE A 80 8.45 12.35 8.34
CA PHE A 80 7.66 11.78 7.24
C PHE A 80 8.15 12.27 5.87
N GLY A 81 8.48 13.55 5.75
CA GLY A 81 9.09 14.09 4.53
C GLY A 81 10.41 13.39 4.18
N HIS A 82 11.27 13.19 5.18
CA HIS A 82 12.54 12.46 5.02
C HIS A 82 12.32 10.99 4.62
N ALA A 83 11.40 10.30 5.29
CA ALA A 83 11.07 8.91 4.98
C ALA A 83 10.56 8.74 3.54
N HIS A 84 9.70 9.64 3.06
CA HIS A 84 9.23 9.63 1.68
C HIS A 84 10.35 9.95 0.67
N ALA A 85 11.25 10.86 1.01
CA ALA A 85 12.38 11.23 0.17
C ALA A 85 13.51 10.17 0.13
N SER A 86 13.50 9.19 1.03
CA SER A 86 14.54 8.15 1.14
C SER A 86 14.68 7.27 -0.11
N GLY A 87 13.72 7.31 -1.03
CA GLY A 87 13.73 6.48 -2.23
C GLY A 87 13.50 5.01 -1.94
N PHE A 88 12.94 4.66 -0.77
CA PHE A 88 12.65 3.28 -0.41
C PHE A 88 11.90 2.54 -1.53
N ARG A 89 12.41 1.34 -1.86
CA ARG A 89 11.81 0.40 -2.80
C ARG A 89 11.84 -0.96 -2.13
N LEU A 90 10.70 -1.64 -2.11
CA LEU A 90 10.65 -3.03 -1.66
C LEU A 90 11.36 -3.91 -2.69
N SER A 91 12.20 -4.83 -2.23
CA SER A 91 13.10 -5.61 -3.08
C SER A 91 12.36 -6.48 -4.10
N ASP A 92 11.24 -7.10 -3.69
CA ASP A 92 10.47 -8.03 -4.52
C ASP A 92 8.95 -7.84 -4.33
N VAL A 93 8.17 -8.27 -5.32
CA VAL A 93 6.71 -8.15 -5.39
C VAL A 93 5.98 -8.89 -4.28
N SER A 94 6.52 -10.03 -3.84
CA SER A 94 5.94 -10.80 -2.74
C SER A 94 5.85 -9.98 -1.45
N TRP A 95 6.90 -9.20 -1.13
CA TRP A 95 6.87 -8.27 0.01
C TRP A 95 5.90 -7.10 -0.20
N ARG A 96 5.71 -6.65 -1.44
CA ARG A 96 4.75 -5.57 -1.77
C ARG A 96 3.31 -6.05 -1.57
N LEU A 97 3.00 -7.27 -2.00
CA LEU A 97 1.68 -7.87 -1.84
C LEU A 97 1.38 -8.16 -0.36
N GLU A 98 2.31 -8.75 0.38
CA GLU A 98 2.15 -9.06 1.81
C GLU A 98 1.81 -7.80 2.63
N VAL A 99 2.56 -6.71 2.45
CA VAL A 99 2.33 -5.44 3.15
C VAL A 99 0.96 -4.85 2.80
N LEU A 100 0.53 -4.96 1.54
CA LEU A 100 -0.76 -4.45 1.10
C LEU A 100 -1.93 -5.31 1.60
N TYR A 101 -1.78 -6.64 1.66
CA TYR A 101 -2.77 -7.54 2.27
C TYR A 101 -2.94 -7.28 3.76
N GLN A 102 -1.86 -7.04 4.51
CA GLN A 102 -1.94 -6.75 5.94
C GLN A 102 -2.68 -5.43 6.22
N LEU A 103 -2.40 -4.39 5.42
CA LEU A 103 -3.10 -3.10 5.53
C LEU A 103 -4.59 -3.21 5.15
N HIS A 104 -4.91 -4.01 4.13
CA HIS A 104 -6.30 -4.22 3.70
C HIS A 104 -7.09 -5.06 4.71
N ALA A 105 -6.49 -6.12 5.28
CA ALA A 105 -7.12 -7.00 6.27
C ALA A 105 -7.41 -6.26 7.59
N GLU A 106 -6.51 -5.38 8.04
CA GLU A 106 -6.74 -4.56 9.24
C GLU A 106 -7.88 -3.55 9.02
N ASN A 107 -7.97 -2.97 7.82
CA ASN A 107 -9.04 -2.04 7.47
C ASN A 107 -10.41 -2.73 7.38
N LEU A 108 -10.48 -3.92 6.75
CA LEU A 108 -11.71 -4.73 6.69
C LEU A 108 -12.18 -5.17 8.08
N ARG A 109 -11.25 -5.65 8.93
CA ARG A 109 -11.56 -6.10 10.29
C ARG A 109 -12.18 -4.98 11.14
N ARG A 110 -11.74 -3.73 10.97
CA ARG A 110 -12.29 -2.57 11.69
C ARG A 110 -13.63 -2.07 11.15
N GLN A 111 -13.84 -2.10 9.83
CA GLN A 111 -15.15 -1.77 9.23
C GLN A 111 -16.24 -2.75 9.68
N THR A 112 -15.92 -4.04 9.85
CA THR A 112 -16.87 -5.03 10.41
C THR A 112 -17.17 -4.82 11.89
N LEU A 113 -16.25 -4.26 12.66
CA LEU A 113 -16.43 -3.97 14.10
C LEU A 113 -17.19 -2.65 14.34
N SER A 114 -17.08 -1.68 13.42
CA SER A 114 -17.79 -0.40 13.51
C SER A 114 -19.23 -0.44 12.99
N GLY A 115 -19.64 -1.55 12.33
CA GLY A 115 -21.01 -1.77 11.83
C GLY A 115 -21.93 -2.54 12.77
N THR A 116 -21.51 -2.81 14.01
CA THR A 116 -22.33 -3.43 15.05
C THR A 116 -22.50 -2.45 16.22
N LEU A 117 -23.26 -1.37 16.01
CA LEU A 117 -23.96 -0.57 17.02
C LEU A 117 -25.11 0.18 16.34
#